data_AF-A0A938AWT0-F1
#
_entry.id   AF-A0A938AWT0-F1
#
_cell.length_a   1.000
_cell.length_b   1.000
_cell.length_c   1.000
_cell.angle_alpha   90.00
_cell.angle_beta   90.00
_cell.angle_gamma   90.00
#
_symmetry.space_group_name_H-M   'P 1'
#
loop_
_entity.id
_entity.type
_entity.pdbx_description
1 polymer ?
#
loop_
_entity_poly.entity_id
_entity_poly.type
_entity_poly.pdbx_seq_one_letter_code
_entity_poly.pdbx_strand_id
1 'polypeptide(L)' 'PVASLLETMEEFDIDQLPVLDEGKLIGMVMRDRVLRFLKARAVLRA' A
#
# COMPACT_ATOMS: atom_id res chain seq x y z
N PRO A 1 3.19 7.82 4.19
CA PRO A 1 2.98 8.10 2.74
C PRO A 1 2.76 6.79 1.98
N VAL A 2 2.19 6.75 0.77
CA VAL A 2 1.94 5.44 0.09
C VAL A 2 3.21 4.58 -0.08
N ALA A 3 4.39 5.22 -0.12
CA ALA A 3 5.69 4.52 -0.21
C ALA A 3 6.05 3.80 1.11
N SER A 4 5.72 4.38 2.27
CA SER A 4 6.04 3.76 3.57
C SER A 4 5.25 2.47 3.84
N LEU A 5 4.19 2.19 3.06
CA LEU A 5 3.49 0.90 3.11
C LEU A 5 4.43 -0.25 2.69
N LEU A 6 5.32 -0.02 1.73
CA LEU A 6 6.26 -1.03 1.27
C LEU A 6 7.34 -1.31 2.30
N GLU A 7 7.80 -0.29 3.02
CA GLU A 7 8.75 -0.41 4.14
C GLU A 7 8.14 -1.28 5.25
N THR A 8 6.90 -1.01 5.67
CA THR A 8 6.19 -1.84 6.65
C THR A 8 6.01 -3.28 6.17
N MET A 9 5.62 -3.47 4.91
CA MET A 9 5.49 -4.81 4.33
C MET A 9 6.82 -5.60 4.35
N GLU A 10 7.93 -4.93 4.11
CA GLU A 10 9.27 -5.52 4.18
C GLU A 10 9.71 -5.83 5.61
N GLU A 11 9.50 -4.91 6.55
CA GLU A 11 9.83 -5.08 7.97
C GLU A 11 9.14 -6.30 8.59
N PHE A 12 7.86 -6.52 8.26
CA PHE A 12 7.05 -7.60 8.82
C PHE A 12 6.98 -8.85 7.95
N ASP A 13 7.66 -8.89 6.80
CA ASP A 13 7.61 -9.98 5.81
C ASP A 13 6.18 -10.37 5.40
N ILE A 14 5.38 -9.35 5.05
CA ILE A 14 3.98 -9.50 4.63
C ILE A 14 3.71 -8.75 3.33
N ASP A 15 2.78 -9.28 2.53
CA ASP A 15 2.38 -8.66 1.25
C ASP A 15 1.08 -7.86 1.31
N GLN A 16 0.41 -7.85 2.46
CA GLN A 16 -0.90 -7.24 2.62
C GLN A 16 -1.00 -6.51 3.95
N LEU A 17 -1.64 -5.33 3.92
CA LEU A 17 -1.88 -4.51 5.10
C LEU A 17 -3.39 -4.25 5.27
N PRO A 18 -3.97 -4.43 6.47
CA PRO A 18 -5.36 -4.07 6.72
C PRO A 18 -5.54 -2.56 6.77
N VAL A 19 -6.69 -2.08 6.29
CA VAL A 19 -7.14 -0.70 6.47
C VAL A 19 -8.23 -0.70 7.52
N LEU A 20 -7.97 0.02 8.62
CA LEU A 20 -8.89 0.14 9.73
C LEU A 20 -9.52 1.53 9.75
N ASP A 21 -10.80 1.60 10.11
CA ASP A 21 -11.52 2.82 10.43
C ASP A 21 -12.24 2.62 11.77
N GLU A 22 -11.92 3.45 12.77
CA GLU A 22 -12.41 3.30 14.15
C GLU A 22 -12.23 1.87 14.71
N GLY A 23 -11.10 1.23 14.41
CA GLY A 23 -10.80 -0.15 14.83
C GLY A 23 -11.55 -1.25 14.05
N LYS A 24 -12.40 -0.88 13.09
CA LYS A 24 -13.08 -1.82 12.19
C LYS A 24 -12.27 -2.04 10.94
N LEU A 25 -12.13 -3.29 10.51
CA LEU A 25 -11.52 -3.63 9.22
C LEU A 25 -12.45 -3.22 8.08
N ILE A 26 -12.02 -2.24 7.27
CA ILE A 26 -12.80 -1.72 6.13
C ILE A 26 -12.19 -2.09 4.77
N GLY A 27 -10.97 -2.66 4.74
CA GLY A 27 -10.34 -3.07 3.49
C GLY A 27 -8.94 -3.62 3.67
N MET A 28 -8.32 -3.95 2.53
CA MET A 28 -6.97 -4.49 2.45
C MET A 28 -6.18 -3.80 1.35
N VAL A 29 -4.91 -3.50 1.62
CA VAL A 29 -3.94 -3.02 0.62
C VAL A 29 -2.97 -4.15 0.31
N MET A 30 -2.87 -4.52 -0.97
CA MET A 30 -1.91 -5.51 -1.46
C MET A 30 -0.68 -4.82 -2.04
N ARG A 31 0.52 -5.42 -1.90
CA ARG A 31 1.78 -4.90 -2.43
C ARG A 31 1.69 -4.54 -3.92
N ASP A 32 1.07 -5.41 -4.72
CA ASP A 32 0.93 -5.22 -6.17
C ASP A 32 0.05 -4.01 -6.55
N ARG A 33 -0.97 -3.68 -5.74
CA ARG A 33 -1.79 -2.46 -5.88
C ARG A 33 -0.96 -1.21 -5.64
N VAL A 34 -0.11 -1.21 -4.60
CA VAL A 34 0.77 -0.09 -4.27
C VAL A 34 1.74 0.18 -5.42
N LEU A 35 2.39 -0.87 -5.94
CA LEU A 35 3.32 -0.77 -7.07
C LEU A 35 2.63 -0.23 -8.34
N ARG A 36 1.44 -0.75 -8.67
CA ARG A 36 0.65 -0.25 -9.81
C ARG A 36 0.27 1.23 -9.65
N PHE A 37 -0.14 1.64 -8.46
CA PHE A 37 -0.49 3.03 -8.17
C PHE A 37 0.71 3.97 -8.34
N LEU A 38 1.88 3.60 -7.82
CA LEU A 38 3.11 4.38 -7.97
C LEU A 38 3.50 4.52 -9.44
N LYS A 39 3.42 3.44 -10.23
CA LYS A 39 3.70 3.47 -11.68
C LYS A 39 2.74 4.41 -12.42
N ALA A 40 1.44 4.30 -12.16
CA ALA A 40 0.45 5.18 -12.79
C ALA A 40 0.72 6.66 -12.45
N ARG A 41 1.07 6.96 -11.20
CA ARG A 41 1.37 8.33 -10.76
C ARG A 41 2.66 8.88 -11.37
N ALA A 42 3.66 8.04 -11.61
CA ALA A 42 4.89 8.46 -12.29
C ALA A 42 4.62 8.87 -13.76
N VAL A 43 3.77 8.11 -14.46
CA VAL A 43 3.36 8.43 -15.85
C VAL A 43 2.60 9.76 -15.92
N LEU A 44 1.67 10.02 -15.00
CA LEU A 44 0.88 11.26 -14.99
C LEU A 44 1.68 12.52 -14.63
N ARG A 45 2.91 12.37 -14.16
CA ARG A 45 3.82 13.49 -13.83
C ARG A 45 4.87 13.75 -14.90
N ALA A 46 4.93 12.91 -15.94
CA ALA A 46 5.79 13.07 -17.12
C ALA A 46 5.03 13.83 -18.22
#